data_AF-A0A948BEJ5-F1
#
_entry.id   AF-A0A948BEJ5-F1
#
_cell.length_a   1.000
_cell.length_b   1.000
_cell.length_c   1.000
_cell.angle_alpha   90.00
_cell.angle_beta   90.00
_cell.angle_gamma   90.00
#
_symmetry.space_group_name_H-M   'P 1'
#
loop_
_entity.id
_entity.type
_entity.pdbx_description
1 polymer ?
#
loop_
_entity_poly.entity_id
_entity_poly.type
_entity_poly.pdbx_seq_one_letter_code
_entity_poly.pdbx_strand_id
1 'polypeptide(L)'
;MFAKYQNFDRLKEVEDRIVRFCLFLFFGLLILLPSGPARAGTDDEMISSIMALRSSIETLYSRVDVNRENYKAEMKSLSLQIADAEAQINRKNTAIKLAEVELGKVKNIIAEASSKSMDLAPLLDEVFSLQITTIEGGIPFKIAERRAALDEIRSDLREKLITPERALALLWASFEDNVRLTREIGLFKQKIEINGTEMLADVAKIGTVMLFFSTPDKLVGHVVQDKHGYTYQVINHKQQQEEIAMLFDALNKQIRTGYFTLPNGLVLQGGRS
;
A
#
# COMPACT_ATOMS: atom_id res chain seq x y z
N MET A 1 10.84 -30.68 -23.26
CA MET A 1 11.78 -31.81 -23.51
C MET A 1 12.38 -31.81 -24.93
N PHE A 2 12.01 -30.89 -25.83
CA PHE A 2 12.48 -30.87 -27.24
C PHE A 2 13.67 -29.95 -27.54
N ALA A 3 14.09 -29.07 -26.62
CA ALA A 3 15.19 -28.12 -26.87
C ALA A 3 16.60 -28.70 -26.63
N LYS A 4 16.72 -29.89 -26.04
CA LYS A 4 18.03 -30.48 -25.65
C LYS A 4 18.66 -31.36 -26.73
N TYR A 5 17.90 -31.78 -27.74
CA TYR A 5 18.38 -32.65 -28.82
C TYR A 5 18.95 -31.88 -30.03
N GLN A 6 18.52 -30.64 -30.29
CA GLN A 6 19.02 -29.85 -31.43
C GLN A 6 20.47 -29.35 -31.29
N ASN A 7 21.03 -29.33 -30.08
CA ASN A 7 22.40 -28.85 -29.84
C ASN A 7 23.47 -29.95 -30.03
N PHE A 8 23.09 -31.23 -30.02
CA PHE A 8 24.06 -32.32 -30.14
C PHE A 8 24.46 -32.59 -31.60
N ASP A 9 23.53 -32.43 -32.55
CA ASP A 9 23.81 -32.59 -33.98
C ASP A 9 24.67 -31.45 -34.56
N ARG A 10 24.50 -30.21 -34.07
CA ARG A 10 25.35 -29.08 -34.48
C ARG A 10 26.81 -29.21 -34.05
N LEU A 11 27.09 -29.97 -32.98
CA LEU A 11 28.45 -30.17 -32.50
C LEU A 11 29.21 -31.21 -33.36
N LYS A 12 28.53 -32.27 -33.83
CA LYS A 12 29.14 -33.24 -34.75
C LYS A 12 29.44 -32.67 -36.14
N GLU A 13 28.59 -31.78 -36.64
CA GLU A 13 28.78 -31.15 -37.95
C GLU A 13 29.98 -30.18 -37.98
N VAL A 14 30.33 -29.62 -36.82
CA VAL A 14 31.52 -28.76 -36.65
C VAL A 14 32.80 -29.59 -36.53
N GLU A 15 32.79 -30.71 -35.80
CA GLU A 15 33.95 -31.62 -35.74
C GLU A 15 34.29 -32.20 -37.12
N ASP A 16 33.30 -32.65 -37.90
CA ASP A 16 33.54 -33.22 -39.23
C ASP A 16 34.06 -32.19 -40.25
N ARG A 17 33.66 -30.91 -40.12
CA ARG A 17 34.20 -29.82 -40.94
C ARG A 17 35.64 -29.49 -40.57
N ILE A 18 36.01 -29.56 -39.29
CA ILE A 18 37.38 -29.29 -38.82
C ILE A 18 38.32 -30.43 -39.26
N VAL A 19 37.90 -31.69 -39.15
CA VAL A 19 38.70 -32.84 -39.58
C VAL A 19 38.90 -32.86 -41.09
N ARG A 20 37.88 -32.55 -41.89
CA ARG A 20 38.00 -32.46 -43.36
C ARG A 20 38.85 -31.27 -43.81
N PHE A 21 38.84 -30.15 -43.08
CA PHE A 21 39.68 -29.00 -43.38
C PHE A 21 41.16 -29.26 -43.05
N CYS A 22 41.44 -29.97 -41.96
CA CYS A 22 42.79 -30.42 -41.62
C CYS A 22 43.33 -31.47 -42.60
N LEU A 23 42.48 -32.38 -43.10
CA LEU A 23 42.89 -33.40 -44.08
C LEU A 23 43.21 -32.81 -45.47
N PHE A 24 42.51 -31.74 -45.89
CA PHE A 24 42.78 -31.03 -47.14
C PHE A 24 44.03 -30.15 -47.08
N LEU A 25 44.36 -29.60 -45.90
CA LEU A 25 45.58 -28.81 -45.70
C LEU A 25 46.85 -29.67 -45.69
N PHE A 26 46.75 -30.94 -45.32
CA PHE A 26 47.90 -31.85 -45.28
C PHE A 26 48.24 -32.49 -46.64
N PHE A 27 47.30 -32.55 -47.59
CA PHE A 27 47.49 -33.18 -48.89
C PHE A 27 47.89 -32.21 -50.03
N GLY A 28 47.84 -30.90 -49.79
CA GLY A 28 48.14 -29.86 -50.78
C GLY A 28 49.60 -29.39 -50.84
N LEU A 29 50.49 -29.86 -49.94
CA LEU A 29 51.86 -29.35 -49.79
C LEU A 29 52.94 -30.43 -49.99
N LEU A 30 52.76 -31.35 -50.94
CA LEU A 30 53.77 -32.38 -51.25
C LEU A 30 54.17 -32.46 -52.73
N ILE A 31 53.84 -31.48 -53.57
CA ILE A 31 54.26 -31.48 -54.98
C ILE A 31 54.63 -30.06 -55.42
N LEU A 32 55.90 -29.67 -55.23
CA LEU A 32 56.79 -29.06 -56.24
C LEU A 32 58.12 -28.66 -55.58
N LEU A 33 59.18 -29.44 -55.82
CA LEU A 33 60.56 -29.05 -55.50
C LEU A 33 61.20 -28.40 -56.74
N PRO A 34 61.60 -27.13 -56.71
CA PRO A 34 62.70 -26.65 -57.52
C PRO A 34 63.96 -26.52 -56.66
N SER A 35 64.99 -27.25 -57.06
CA SER A 35 66.34 -27.15 -56.51
C SER A 35 66.98 -25.80 -56.91
N GLY A 36 67.32 -24.97 -55.92
CA GLY A 36 68.05 -23.71 -56.11
C GLY A 36 68.56 -23.18 -54.76
N PRO A 37 69.74 -22.55 -54.71
CA PRO A 37 70.50 -22.38 -53.47
C PRO A 37 69.82 -21.38 -52.52
N ALA A 38 69.89 -21.73 -51.24
CA ALA A 38 69.48 -20.90 -50.11
C ALA A 38 70.07 -19.48 -50.23
N ARG A 39 69.21 -18.48 -50.41
CA ARG A 39 69.53 -17.09 -50.09
C ARG A 39 69.16 -16.87 -48.63
N ALA A 40 70.19 -16.56 -47.84
CA ALA A 40 70.09 -16.19 -46.45
C ALA A 40 69.18 -14.97 -46.24
N GLY A 41 68.18 -15.15 -45.40
CA GLY A 41 67.28 -14.13 -44.86
C GLY A 41 66.22 -14.82 -44.01
N THR A 42 66.13 -14.44 -42.72
CA THR A 42 65.08 -14.77 -41.73
C THR A 42 65.19 -16.04 -40.84
N ASP A 43 66.37 -16.56 -40.51
CA ASP A 43 66.49 -17.59 -39.44
C ASP A 43 66.23 -17.01 -38.03
N ASP A 44 66.69 -15.78 -37.76
CA ASP A 44 66.48 -15.11 -36.48
C ASP A 44 64.99 -14.75 -36.22
N GLU A 45 64.25 -14.43 -37.27
CA GLU A 45 62.81 -14.11 -37.18
C GLU A 45 61.97 -15.37 -36.90
N MET A 46 62.35 -16.51 -37.48
CA MET A 46 61.68 -17.78 -37.21
C MET A 46 62.01 -18.31 -35.80
N ILE A 47 63.26 -18.18 -35.35
CA ILE A 47 63.67 -18.56 -33.99
C ILE A 47 62.98 -17.67 -32.94
N SER A 48 62.89 -16.36 -33.18
CA SER A 48 62.20 -15.44 -32.27
C SER A 48 60.69 -15.70 -32.19
N SER A 49 60.03 -16.03 -33.31
CA SER A 49 58.60 -16.38 -33.31
C SER A 49 58.31 -17.73 -32.62
N ILE A 50 59.19 -18.72 -32.73
CA ILE A 50 59.07 -19.99 -31.99
C ILE A 50 59.24 -19.75 -30.47
N MET A 51 60.20 -18.92 -30.06
CA MET A 51 60.35 -18.55 -28.64
C MET A 51 59.15 -17.75 -28.12
N ALA A 52 58.61 -16.83 -28.91
CA ALA A 52 57.41 -16.08 -28.58
C ALA A 52 56.17 -16.99 -28.48
N LEU A 53 56.03 -17.97 -29.37
CA LEU A 53 54.96 -18.97 -29.31
C LEU A 53 55.09 -19.87 -28.09
N ARG A 54 56.29 -20.35 -27.76
CA ARG A 54 56.52 -21.16 -26.55
C ARG A 54 56.25 -20.37 -25.28
N SER A 55 56.67 -19.12 -25.22
CA SER A 55 56.34 -18.22 -24.11
C SER A 55 54.82 -17.99 -24.03
N SER A 56 54.16 -17.76 -25.17
CA SER A 56 52.70 -17.59 -25.22
C SER A 56 51.97 -18.84 -24.75
N ILE A 57 52.41 -20.03 -25.17
CA ILE A 57 51.87 -21.33 -24.72
C ILE A 57 52.05 -21.50 -23.21
N GLU A 58 53.24 -21.21 -22.66
CA GLU A 58 53.50 -21.28 -21.22
C GLU A 58 52.57 -20.32 -20.45
N THR A 59 52.41 -19.08 -20.94
CA THR A 59 51.47 -18.13 -20.32
C THR A 59 50.02 -18.58 -20.44
N LEU A 60 49.64 -19.26 -21.53
CA LEU A 60 48.29 -19.76 -21.73
C LEU A 60 47.98 -20.92 -20.78
N TYR A 61 48.91 -21.87 -20.62
CA TYR A 61 48.78 -22.96 -19.66
C TYR A 61 48.69 -22.43 -18.23
N SER A 62 49.56 -21.49 -17.84
CA SER A 62 49.48 -20.85 -16.54
C SER A 62 48.14 -20.16 -16.29
N ARG A 63 47.59 -19.43 -17.28
CA ARG A 63 46.26 -18.81 -17.17
C ARG A 63 45.14 -19.85 -17.05
N VAL A 64 45.22 -20.96 -17.79
CA VAL A 64 44.24 -22.04 -17.72
C VAL A 64 44.25 -22.68 -16.33
N ASP A 65 45.42 -22.93 -15.76
CA ASP A 65 45.54 -23.50 -14.41
C ASP A 65 45.02 -22.53 -13.34
N VAL A 66 45.37 -21.24 -13.42
CA VAL A 66 44.86 -20.21 -12.51
C VAL A 66 43.33 -20.09 -12.62
N ASN A 67 42.78 -20.07 -13.84
CA ASN A 67 41.33 -20.00 -14.04
C ASN A 67 40.63 -21.25 -13.50
N ARG A 68 41.21 -22.44 -13.69
CA ARG A 68 40.66 -23.69 -13.16
C ARG A 68 40.58 -23.67 -11.63
N GLU A 69 41.63 -23.23 -10.96
CA GLU A 69 41.63 -23.10 -9.50
C GLU A 69 40.65 -22.02 -9.02
N ASN A 70 40.54 -20.89 -9.73
CA ASN A 70 39.54 -19.86 -9.45
C ASN A 70 38.10 -20.39 -9.56
N TYR A 71 37.76 -21.09 -10.65
CA TYR A 71 36.42 -21.67 -10.81
C TYR A 71 36.13 -22.74 -9.74
N LYS A 72 37.12 -23.55 -9.37
CA LYS A 72 36.98 -24.54 -8.29
C LYS A 72 36.71 -23.87 -6.94
N ALA A 73 37.40 -22.77 -6.65
CA ALA A 73 37.18 -21.97 -5.45
C ALA A 73 35.78 -21.32 -5.46
N GLU A 74 35.36 -20.75 -6.59
CA GLU A 74 34.05 -20.15 -6.78
C GLU A 74 32.92 -21.19 -6.62
N MET A 75 33.05 -22.35 -7.27
CA MET A 75 32.10 -23.46 -7.13
C MET A 75 31.98 -23.95 -5.69
N LYS A 76 33.11 -24.04 -4.96
CA LYS A 76 33.10 -24.40 -3.53
C LYS A 76 32.38 -23.34 -2.70
N SER A 77 32.64 -22.06 -2.94
CA SER A 77 31.96 -20.94 -2.26
C SER A 77 30.46 -20.96 -2.52
N LEU A 78 30.04 -21.09 -3.79
CA LEU A 78 28.64 -21.16 -4.16
C LEU A 78 27.96 -22.39 -3.55
N SER A 79 28.61 -23.55 -3.54
CA SER A 79 28.07 -24.75 -2.88
C SER A 79 27.85 -24.55 -1.38
N LEU A 80 28.74 -23.83 -0.70
CA LEU A 80 28.58 -23.49 0.72
C LEU A 80 27.43 -22.49 0.93
N GLN A 81 27.31 -21.48 0.06
CA GLN A 81 26.20 -20.52 0.10
C GLN A 81 24.84 -21.21 -0.15
N ILE A 82 24.77 -22.15 -1.09
CA ILE A 82 23.57 -22.95 -1.36
C ILE A 82 23.20 -23.79 -0.14
N ALA A 83 24.17 -24.50 0.46
CA ALA A 83 23.92 -25.32 1.65
C ALA A 83 23.46 -24.48 2.86
N ASP A 84 24.04 -23.31 3.07
CA ASP A 84 23.59 -22.39 4.13
C ASP A 84 22.18 -21.87 3.85
N ALA A 85 21.89 -21.46 2.61
CA ALA A 85 20.56 -20.99 2.21
C ALA A 85 19.49 -22.09 2.38
N GLU A 86 19.78 -23.33 1.98
CA GLU A 86 18.88 -24.47 2.19
C GLU A 86 18.62 -24.74 3.68
N ALA A 87 19.66 -24.67 4.52
CA ALA A 87 19.52 -24.80 5.96
C ALA A 87 18.66 -23.66 6.55
N GLN A 88 18.84 -22.42 6.08
CA GLN A 88 18.02 -21.28 6.48
C GLN A 88 16.55 -21.46 6.08
N ILE A 89 16.28 -21.88 4.83
CA ILE A 89 14.93 -22.16 4.34
C ILE A 89 14.24 -23.21 5.24
N ASN A 90 14.93 -24.30 5.56
CA ASN A 90 14.38 -25.37 6.41
C ASN A 90 14.05 -24.88 7.83
N ARG A 91 14.91 -24.02 8.41
CA ARG A 91 14.62 -23.37 9.71
C ARG A 91 13.39 -22.47 9.63
N LYS A 92 13.28 -21.65 8.59
CA LYS A 92 12.13 -20.75 8.39
C LYS A 92 10.83 -21.54 8.18
N ASN A 93 10.85 -22.59 7.38
CA ASN A 93 9.70 -23.48 7.18
C ASN A 93 9.24 -24.13 8.48
N THR A 94 10.18 -24.54 9.34
CA THR A 94 9.85 -25.11 10.66
C THR A 94 9.22 -24.06 11.58
N ALA A 95 9.74 -22.83 11.58
CA ALA A 95 9.16 -21.72 12.34
C ALA A 95 7.74 -21.37 11.86
N ILE A 96 7.50 -21.37 10.54
CA ILE A 96 6.16 -21.14 9.96
C ILE A 96 5.19 -22.22 10.43
N LYS A 97 5.56 -23.50 10.32
CA LYS A 97 4.71 -24.62 10.79
C LYS A 97 4.38 -24.51 12.28
N LEU A 98 5.35 -24.13 13.11
CA LEU A 98 5.11 -23.93 14.54
C LEU A 98 4.13 -22.77 14.78
N ALA A 99 4.33 -21.64 14.10
CA ALA A 99 3.45 -20.48 14.19
C ALA A 99 2.02 -20.82 13.74
N GLU A 100 1.84 -21.62 12.68
CA GLU A 100 0.53 -22.09 12.22
C GLU A 100 -0.16 -22.97 13.27
N VAL A 101 0.57 -23.88 13.92
CA VAL A 101 0.05 -24.71 15.00
C VAL A 101 -0.38 -23.87 16.21
N GLU A 102 0.44 -22.90 16.62
CA GLU A 102 0.11 -21.98 17.71
C GLU A 102 -1.10 -21.11 17.38
N LEU A 103 -1.16 -20.58 16.16
CA LEU A 103 -2.31 -19.82 15.66
C LEU A 103 -3.58 -20.66 15.69
N GLY A 104 -3.50 -21.94 15.31
CA GLY A 104 -4.61 -22.89 15.42
C GLY A 104 -5.09 -23.08 16.87
N LYS A 105 -4.17 -23.24 17.83
CA LYS A 105 -4.51 -23.35 19.26
C LYS A 105 -5.18 -22.09 19.78
N VAL A 106 -4.64 -20.91 19.48
CA VAL A 106 -5.21 -19.62 19.89
C VAL A 106 -6.60 -19.44 19.29
N LYS A 107 -6.82 -19.79 18.01
CA LYS A 107 -8.14 -19.76 17.38
C LYS A 107 -9.15 -20.66 18.08
N ASN A 108 -8.75 -21.87 18.47
CA ASN A 108 -9.63 -22.79 19.20
C ASN A 108 -10.01 -22.24 20.58
N ILE A 109 -9.04 -21.66 21.31
CA ILE A 109 -9.31 -21.00 22.60
C ILE A 109 -10.28 -19.84 22.44
N ILE A 110 -10.11 -19.01 21.39
CA ILE A 110 -11.03 -17.92 21.07
C ILE A 110 -12.42 -18.48 20.75
N ALA A 111 -12.54 -19.51 19.91
CA ALA A 111 -13.83 -20.11 19.55
C ALA A 111 -14.55 -20.73 20.77
N GLU A 112 -13.83 -21.38 21.68
CA GLU A 112 -14.37 -21.91 22.94
C GLU A 112 -14.81 -20.80 23.91
N ALA A 113 -14.08 -19.68 23.94
CA ALA A 113 -14.48 -18.50 24.69
C ALA A 113 -15.70 -17.80 24.07
N SER A 114 -15.71 -17.63 22.75
CA SER A 114 -16.79 -16.98 21.99
C SER A 114 -18.08 -17.79 21.94
N SER A 115 -18.02 -19.13 22.02
CA SER A 115 -19.23 -19.98 22.09
C SER A 115 -19.91 -19.96 23.47
N LYS A 116 -19.23 -19.47 24.51
CA LYS A 116 -19.81 -19.20 25.83
C LYS A 116 -20.37 -17.78 25.95
N SER A 117 -19.91 -16.83 25.14
CA SER A 117 -20.56 -15.53 25.00
C SER A 117 -21.74 -15.63 24.03
N MET A 118 -22.84 -14.95 24.35
CA MET A 118 -24.00 -14.79 23.48
C MET A 118 -23.52 -14.34 22.08
N ASP A 119 -24.11 -14.90 21.01
CA ASP A 119 -23.77 -14.49 19.64
C ASP A 119 -24.14 -13.01 19.46
N LEU A 120 -23.13 -12.14 19.60
CA LEU A 120 -23.26 -10.69 19.63
C LEU A 120 -23.50 -10.12 18.22
N ALA A 121 -23.13 -10.85 17.17
CA ALA A 121 -23.21 -10.38 15.80
C ALA A 121 -24.63 -9.94 15.37
N PRO A 122 -25.70 -10.75 15.57
CA PRO A 122 -27.06 -10.32 15.21
C PRO A 122 -27.55 -9.12 16.02
N LEU A 123 -27.19 -9.03 17.31
CA LEU A 123 -27.55 -7.90 18.16
C LEU A 123 -26.87 -6.61 17.70
N LEU A 124 -25.58 -6.68 17.32
CA LEU A 124 -24.83 -5.52 16.85
C LEU A 124 -25.43 -4.92 15.58
N ASP A 125 -25.94 -5.75 14.67
CA ASP A 125 -26.56 -5.30 13.42
C ASP A 125 -27.79 -4.40 13.67
N GLU A 126 -28.56 -4.68 14.73
CA GLU A 126 -29.67 -3.84 15.18
C GLU A 126 -29.15 -2.50 15.73
N VAL A 127 -28.12 -2.54 16.58
CA VAL A 127 -27.53 -1.33 17.19
C VAL A 127 -26.91 -0.41 16.13
N PHE A 128 -26.20 -0.95 15.13
CA PHE A 128 -25.71 -0.16 13.99
C PHE A 128 -26.86 0.57 13.29
N SER A 129 -27.95 -0.13 13.03
CA SER A 129 -29.11 0.43 12.33
C SER A 129 -29.80 1.54 13.16
N LEU A 130 -29.91 1.34 14.48
CA LEU A 130 -30.42 2.35 15.41
C LEU A 130 -29.52 3.60 15.44
N GLN A 131 -28.20 3.42 15.48
CA GLN A 131 -27.26 4.53 15.51
C GLN A 131 -27.27 5.32 14.20
N ILE A 132 -27.32 4.65 13.04
CA ILE A 132 -27.46 5.32 11.73
C ILE A 132 -28.75 6.15 11.70
N THR A 133 -29.86 5.57 12.14
CA THR A 133 -31.15 6.29 12.22
C THR A 133 -31.06 7.53 13.11
N THR A 134 -30.34 7.43 14.23
CA THR A 134 -30.11 8.56 15.15
C THR A 134 -29.23 9.64 14.52
N ILE A 135 -28.23 9.26 13.72
CA ILE A 135 -27.36 10.19 13.00
C ILE A 135 -28.15 10.96 11.94
N GLU A 136 -28.99 10.26 11.17
CA GLU A 136 -29.79 10.83 10.08
C GLU A 136 -30.96 11.67 10.60
N GLY A 137 -31.53 11.30 11.75
CA GLY A 137 -32.57 12.08 12.42
C GLY A 137 -32.06 13.28 13.24
N GLY A 138 -30.75 13.47 13.33
CA GLY A 138 -30.12 14.60 14.02
C GLY A 138 -29.76 15.75 13.08
N ILE A 139 -29.14 16.81 13.63
CA ILE A 139 -28.70 17.96 12.83
C ILE A 139 -27.81 17.52 11.65
N PRO A 140 -28.00 18.10 10.44
CA PRO A 140 -27.28 17.75 9.22
C PRO A 140 -25.84 18.27 9.24
N PHE A 141 -25.02 17.58 10.02
CA PHE A 141 -23.62 17.87 10.23
C PHE A 141 -22.78 16.61 10.00
N LYS A 142 -21.95 16.64 8.96
CA LYS A 142 -21.04 15.55 8.57
C LYS A 142 -21.70 14.15 8.54
N ILE A 143 -22.98 14.09 8.18
CA ILE A 143 -23.76 12.83 8.19
C ILE A 143 -23.07 11.75 7.36
N ALA A 144 -22.63 12.09 6.15
CA ALA A 144 -21.97 11.15 5.25
C ALA A 144 -20.68 10.54 5.85
N GLU A 145 -19.82 11.37 6.45
CA GLU A 145 -18.58 10.90 7.09
C GLU A 145 -18.88 9.96 8.28
N ARG A 146 -19.83 10.36 9.13
CA ARG A 146 -20.23 9.59 10.33
C ARG A 146 -20.84 8.24 9.95
N ARG A 147 -21.66 8.24 8.90
CA ARG A 147 -22.28 7.02 8.36
C ARG A 147 -21.24 6.10 7.73
N ALA A 148 -20.33 6.64 6.90
CA ALA A 148 -19.27 5.86 6.28
C ALA A 148 -18.40 5.14 7.32
N ALA A 149 -18.05 5.80 8.42
CA ALA A 149 -17.30 5.18 9.51
C ALA A 149 -18.04 4.01 10.18
N LEU A 150 -19.37 4.09 10.32
CA LEU A 150 -20.16 2.98 10.86
C LEU A 150 -20.33 1.84 9.85
N ASP A 151 -20.52 2.18 8.57
CA ASP A 151 -20.65 1.21 7.49
C ASP A 151 -19.35 0.40 7.32
N GLU A 152 -18.17 1.03 7.50
CA GLU A 152 -16.88 0.34 7.51
C GLU A 152 -16.79 -0.69 8.65
N ILE A 153 -17.07 -0.29 9.90
CA ILE A 153 -17.05 -1.22 11.05
C ILE A 153 -18.06 -2.36 10.84
N ARG A 154 -19.22 -2.06 10.27
CA ARG A 154 -20.26 -3.06 9.97
C ARG A 154 -19.80 -4.03 8.88
N SER A 155 -19.12 -3.55 7.83
CA SER A 155 -18.56 -4.41 6.77
C SER A 155 -17.48 -5.33 7.33
N ASP A 156 -16.55 -4.79 8.11
CA ASP A 156 -15.47 -5.56 8.75
C ASP A 156 -16.01 -6.68 9.65
N LEU A 157 -17.10 -6.42 10.38
CA LEU A 157 -17.77 -7.43 11.19
C LEU A 157 -18.40 -8.53 10.32
N ARG A 158 -19.08 -8.17 9.22
CA ARG A 158 -19.73 -9.12 8.31
C ARG A 158 -18.73 -9.97 7.54
N GLU A 159 -17.62 -9.38 7.13
CA GLU A 159 -16.50 -10.04 6.46
C GLU A 159 -15.62 -10.84 7.43
N LYS A 160 -15.93 -10.81 8.73
CA LYS A 160 -15.19 -11.49 9.81
C LYS A 160 -13.72 -11.04 9.91
N LEU A 161 -13.44 -9.79 9.52
CA LEU A 161 -12.14 -9.14 9.67
C LEU A 161 -11.89 -8.72 11.12
N ILE A 162 -12.95 -8.42 11.87
CA ILE A 162 -12.91 -8.09 13.31
C ILE A 162 -13.82 -9.03 14.11
N THR A 163 -13.53 -9.19 15.41
CA THR A 163 -14.40 -9.95 16.32
C THR A 163 -15.63 -9.13 16.74
N PRO A 164 -16.73 -9.76 17.15
CA PRO A 164 -17.92 -9.04 17.65
C PRO A 164 -17.60 -8.12 18.84
N GLU A 165 -16.72 -8.52 19.75
CA GLU A 165 -16.32 -7.71 20.90
C GLU A 165 -15.55 -6.46 20.47
N ARG A 166 -14.68 -6.60 19.45
CA ARG A 166 -13.97 -5.47 18.87
C ARG A 166 -14.93 -4.52 18.15
N ALA A 167 -15.89 -5.06 17.41
CA ALA A 167 -16.92 -4.25 16.75
C ALA A 167 -17.76 -3.47 17.76
N LEU A 168 -18.16 -4.09 18.89
CA LEU A 168 -18.85 -3.40 19.98
C LEU A 168 -18.03 -2.24 20.56
N ALA A 169 -16.74 -2.47 20.81
CA ALA A 169 -15.86 -1.43 21.33
C ALA A 169 -15.70 -0.25 20.34
N LEU A 170 -15.56 -0.54 19.05
CA LEU A 170 -15.49 0.48 18.00
C LEU A 170 -16.81 1.24 17.84
N LEU A 171 -17.94 0.53 17.93
CA LEU A 171 -19.27 1.14 17.89
C LEU A 171 -19.48 2.10 19.06
N TRP A 172 -19.08 1.69 20.27
CA TRP A 172 -19.14 2.54 21.46
C TRP A 172 -18.26 3.79 21.32
N ALA A 173 -17.02 3.62 20.85
CA ALA A 173 -16.13 4.75 20.57
C ALA A 173 -16.74 5.70 19.54
N SER A 174 -17.33 5.17 18.45
CA SER A 174 -18.04 5.97 17.46
C SER A 174 -19.23 6.70 18.07
N PHE A 175 -19.99 6.07 18.97
CA PHE A 175 -21.08 6.73 19.69
C PHE A 175 -20.58 7.89 20.56
N GLU A 176 -19.53 7.69 21.36
CA GLU A 176 -18.92 8.74 22.17
C GLU A 176 -18.39 9.89 21.32
N ASP A 177 -17.73 9.56 20.20
CA ASP A 177 -17.21 10.53 19.25
C ASP A 177 -18.35 11.34 18.61
N ASN A 178 -19.47 10.70 18.27
CA ASN A 178 -20.66 11.38 17.80
C ASN A 178 -21.22 12.33 18.87
N VAL A 179 -21.33 11.89 20.12
CA VAL A 179 -21.79 12.75 21.24
C VAL A 179 -20.84 13.94 21.42
N ARG A 180 -19.53 13.71 21.44
CA ARG A 180 -18.52 14.77 21.55
C ARG A 180 -18.63 15.76 20.39
N LEU A 181 -18.62 15.25 19.16
CA LEU A 181 -18.76 16.05 17.94
C LEU A 181 -20.04 16.90 17.98
N THR A 182 -21.13 16.38 18.55
CA THR A 182 -22.39 17.13 18.72
C THR A 182 -22.36 18.19 19.80
N ARG A 183 -21.50 18.09 20.82
CA ARG A 183 -21.39 19.11 21.88
C ARG A 183 -20.46 20.27 21.53
N GLU A 184 -19.64 20.11 20.50
CA GLU A 184 -18.67 21.13 20.10
C GLU A 184 -19.32 22.37 19.49
N ILE A 185 -18.81 23.53 19.88
CA ILE A 185 -19.05 24.81 19.21
C ILE A 185 -17.85 25.09 18.32
N GLY A 186 -18.05 25.31 17.03
CA GLY A 186 -16.94 25.53 16.10
C GLY A 186 -17.36 25.85 14.68
N LEU A 187 -16.35 26.22 13.88
CA LEU A 187 -16.47 26.43 12.44
C LEU A 187 -15.92 25.23 11.69
N PHE A 188 -16.68 24.79 10.68
CA PHE A 188 -16.36 23.65 9.85
C PHE A 188 -16.65 23.97 8.40
N LYS A 189 -15.99 23.28 7.48
CA LYS A 189 -16.36 23.32 6.06
C LYS A 189 -17.14 22.06 5.74
N GLN A 190 -18.30 22.20 5.13
CA GLN A 190 -19.06 21.06 4.61
C GLN A 190 -19.80 21.44 3.33
N LYS A 191 -20.09 20.43 2.51
CA LYS A 191 -21.02 20.58 1.41
C LYS A 191 -22.43 20.63 1.99
N ILE A 192 -23.20 21.63 1.58
CA ILE A 192 -24.62 21.77 1.92
C ILE A 192 -25.42 21.91 0.64
N GLU A 193 -26.67 21.50 0.70
CA GLU A 193 -27.61 21.65 -0.41
C GLU A 193 -28.57 22.80 -0.10
N ILE A 194 -28.50 23.86 -0.90
CA ILE A 194 -29.42 25.00 -0.81
C ILE A 194 -30.21 25.06 -2.10
N ASN A 195 -31.55 24.99 -2.01
CA ASN A 195 -32.46 25.03 -3.17
C ASN A 195 -32.09 24.02 -4.29
N GLY A 196 -31.65 22.81 -3.92
CA GLY A 196 -31.27 21.77 -4.90
C GLY A 196 -29.87 21.91 -5.50
N THR A 197 -29.07 22.89 -5.06
CA THR A 197 -27.70 23.07 -5.53
C THR A 197 -26.72 22.76 -4.40
N GLU A 198 -25.84 21.78 -4.62
CA GLU A 198 -24.75 21.48 -3.71
C GLU A 198 -23.65 22.55 -3.80
N MET A 199 -23.27 23.11 -2.65
CA MET A 199 -22.15 24.05 -2.58
C MET A 199 -21.36 23.89 -1.28
N LEU A 200 -20.07 24.23 -1.33
CA LEU A 200 -19.21 24.24 -0.16
C LEU A 200 -19.49 25.51 0.67
N ALA A 201 -19.86 25.32 1.93
CA ALA A 201 -20.13 26.42 2.85
C ALA A 201 -19.33 26.30 4.14
N ASP A 202 -19.06 27.45 4.76
CA ASP A 202 -18.60 27.52 6.13
C ASP A 202 -19.82 27.35 7.05
N VAL A 203 -19.71 26.44 8.02
CA VAL A 203 -20.79 26.04 8.90
C VAL A 203 -20.37 26.26 10.34
N ALA A 204 -21.12 27.11 11.03
CA ALA A 204 -21.00 27.35 12.45
C ALA A 204 -21.96 26.42 13.19
N LYS A 205 -21.40 25.53 13.99
CA LYS A 205 -22.17 24.61 14.84
C LYS A 205 -22.19 25.13 16.26
N ILE A 206 -23.37 25.07 16.87
CA ILE A 206 -23.58 25.48 18.25
C ILE A 206 -24.26 24.33 18.98
N GLY A 207 -23.42 23.46 19.55
CA GLY A 207 -23.86 22.25 20.24
C GLY A 207 -24.77 21.38 19.37
N THR A 208 -25.78 20.78 20.00
CA THR A 208 -26.72 19.85 19.38
C THR A 208 -27.97 20.53 18.82
N VAL A 209 -28.07 21.86 18.90
CA VAL A 209 -29.35 22.57 18.72
C VAL A 209 -29.36 23.45 17.46
N MET A 210 -28.24 24.09 17.13
CA MET A 210 -28.21 25.06 16.03
C MET A 210 -27.03 24.84 15.08
N LEU A 211 -27.32 25.04 13.81
CA LEU A 211 -26.35 25.01 12.72
C LEU A 211 -26.60 26.21 11.82
N PHE A 212 -25.60 27.07 11.66
CA PHE A 212 -25.63 28.22 10.77
C PHE A 212 -24.65 28.00 9.62
N PHE A 213 -24.92 28.60 8.47
CA PHE A 213 -24.04 28.51 7.32
C PHE A 213 -23.77 29.88 6.71
N SER A 214 -22.61 30.00 6.07
CA SER A 214 -22.19 31.14 5.26
C SER A 214 -21.54 30.60 3.98
N THR A 215 -22.04 31.05 2.83
CA THR A 215 -21.53 30.67 1.51
C THR A 215 -20.51 31.70 1.01
N PRO A 216 -19.65 31.34 0.04
CA PRO A 216 -18.75 32.30 -0.62
C PRO A 216 -19.50 33.50 -1.24
N ASP A 217 -20.74 33.29 -1.68
CA ASP A 217 -21.62 34.31 -2.26
C ASP A 217 -22.31 35.19 -1.21
N LYS A 218 -21.87 35.12 0.05
CA LYS A 218 -22.40 35.86 1.22
C LYS A 218 -23.85 35.53 1.57
N LEU A 219 -24.42 34.44 1.04
CA LEU A 219 -25.68 33.92 1.54
C LEU A 219 -25.44 33.31 2.91
N VAL A 220 -26.24 33.73 3.89
CA VAL A 220 -26.21 33.22 5.26
C VAL A 220 -27.57 32.65 5.63
N GLY A 221 -27.54 31.66 6.51
CA GLY A 221 -28.77 31.03 6.96
C GLY A 221 -28.54 30.08 8.10
N HIS A 222 -29.58 29.31 8.40
CA HIS A 222 -29.57 28.34 9.48
C HIS A 222 -30.34 27.09 9.08
N VAL A 223 -30.12 26.02 9.83
CA VAL A 223 -30.89 24.80 9.70
C VAL A 223 -32.12 24.89 10.59
N VAL A 224 -33.28 24.59 10.01
CA VAL A 224 -34.55 24.49 10.73
C VAL A 224 -35.04 23.05 10.68
N GLN A 225 -35.55 22.57 11.80
CA GLN A 225 -36.26 21.29 11.86
C GLN A 225 -37.73 21.52 11.48
N ASP A 226 -38.17 20.89 10.41
CA ASP A 226 -39.57 20.79 10.01
C ASP A 226 -40.10 19.37 10.27
N LYS A 227 -41.39 19.13 10.03
CA LYS A 227 -42.05 17.81 10.19
C LYS A 227 -41.40 16.69 9.38
N HIS A 228 -40.65 17.04 8.32
CA HIS A 228 -39.99 16.10 7.42
C HIS A 228 -38.47 15.96 7.65
N GLY A 229 -37.93 16.62 8.67
CA GLY A 229 -36.49 16.59 8.98
C GLY A 229 -35.86 17.98 8.96
N TYR A 230 -34.54 18.03 8.77
CA TYR A 230 -33.78 19.27 8.79
C TYR A 230 -33.64 19.85 7.38
N THR A 231 -33.84 21.17 7.25
CA THR A 231 -33.71 21.90 5.98
C THR A 231 -32.86 23.15 6.16
N TYR A 232 -32.08 23.50 5.13
CA TYR A 232 -31.30 24.73 5.11
C TYR A 232 -32.18 25.89 4.67
N GLN A 233 -32.34 26.91 5.52
CA GLN A 233 -33.12 28.10 5.24
C GLN A 233 -32.23 29.34 5.17
N VAL A 234 -32.28 30.04 4.03
CA VAL A 234 -31.59 31.33 3.84
C VAL A 234 -32.36 32.42 4.58
N ILE A 235 -31.63 33.29 5.28
CA ILE A 235 -32.21 34.42 5.99
C ILE A 235 -32.16 35.66 5.09
N ASN A 236 -33.30 36.35 4.98
CA ASN A 236 -33.43 37.59 4.20
C ASN A 236 -33.46 38.86 5.06
N HIS A 237 -33.58 38.74 6.39
CA HIS A 237 -33.66 39.90 7.28
C HIS A 237 -32.27 40.42 7.64
N LYS A 238 -31.96 41.67 7.28
CA LYS A 238 -30.62 42.27 7.43
C LYS A 238 -30.04 42.16 8.84
N GLN A 239 -30.82 42.43 9.88
CA GLN A 239 -30.36 42.33 11.27
C GLN A 239 -29.92 40.91 11.65
N GLN A 240 -30.66 39.89 11.21
CA GLN A 240 -30.33 38.48 11.49
C GLN A 240 -29.08 38.03 10.71
N GLN A 241 -28.87 38.59 9.51
CA GLN A 241 -27.64 38.35 8.75
C GLN A 241 -26.42 38.93 9.46
N GLU A 242 -26.53 40.15 10.01
CA GLU A 242 -25.48 40.79 10.79
C GLU A 242 -25.16 40.00 12.08
N GLU A 243 -26.17 39.48 12.78
CA GLU A 243 -26.00 38.61 13.94
C GLU A 243 -25.22 37.32 13.63
N ILE A 244 -25.58 36.63 12.54
CA ILE A 244 -24.85 35.45 12.10
C ILE A 244 -23.42 35.83 11.68
N ALA A 245 -23.23 36.93 10.95
CA ALA A 245 -21.90 37.37 10.55
C ALA A 245 -20.99 37.65 11.77
N MET A 246 -21.54 38.25 12.84
CA MET A 246 -20.81 38.46 14.11
C MET A 246 -20.43 37.14 14.78
N LEU A 247 -21.32 36.14 14.77
CA LEU A 247 -21.01 34.79 15.26
C LEU A 247 -19.83 34.19 14.48
N PHE A 248 -19.88 34.24 13.15
CA PHE A 248 -18.82 33.68 12.30
C PHE A 248 -17.48 34.39 12.53
N ASP A 249 -17.47 35.72 12.65
CA ASP A 249 -16.25 36.49 12.95
C ASP A 249 -15.68 36.13 14.34
N ALA A 250 -16.53 36.02 15.36
CA ALA A 250 -16.12 35.62 16.70
C ALA A 250 -15.52 34.21 16.72
N LEU A 251 -16.17 33.24 16.07
CA LEU A 251 -15.67 31.87 16.00
C LEU A 251 -14.36 31.78 15.20
N ASN A 252 -14.20 32.60 14.15
CA ASN A 252 -12.97 32.67 13.37
C ASN A 252 -11.80 33.23 14.22
N LYS A 253 -12.10 34.17 15.14
CA LYS A 253 -11.20 34.66 16.18
C LYS A 253 -11.02 33.68 17.36
N GLN A 254 -11.52 32.45 17.24
CA GLN A 254 -11.49 31.41 18.27
C GLN A 254 -12.23 31.75 19.57
N ILE A 255 -13.16 32.71 19.53
CA ILE A 255 -13.99 33.09 20.67
C ILE A 255 -15.22 32.17 20.69
N ARG A 256 -15.22 31.18 21.59
CA ARG A 256 -16.29 30.17 21.72
C ARG A 256 -17.25 30.43 22.89
N THR A 257 -17.03 31.51 23.62
CA THR A 257 -17.81 31.88 24.81
C THR A 257 -18.19 33.36 24.73
N GLY A 258 -19.45 33.69 25.00
CA GLY A 258 -19.93 35.07 24.98
C GLY A 258 -21.43 35.13 24.70
N TYR A 259 -22.02 36.32 24.91
CA TYR A 259 -23.42 36.59 24.63
C TYR A 259 -23.61 36.87 23.14
N PHE A 260 -24.37 36.01 22.46
CA PHE A 260 -24.77 36.21 21.07
C PHE A 260 -26.30 36.25 20.98
N THR A 261 -26.82 37.21 20.23
CA THR A 261 -28.22 37.21 19.80
C THR A 261 -28.29 36.43 18.50
N LEU A 262 -29.06 35.34 18.50
CA LEU A 262 -29.21 34.47 17.33
C LEU A 262 -30.68 34.39 16.91
N PRO A 263 -30.96 34.24 15.61
CA PRO A 263 -32.31 33.95 15.13
C PRO A 263 -32.88 32.73 15.86
N ASN A 264 -34.13 32.82 16.32
CA ASN A 264 -34.81 31.81 17.15
C ASN A 264 -34.29 31.63 18.60
N GLY A 265 -33.66 32.66 19.18
CA GLY A 265 -33.90 33.00 20.59
C GLY A 265 -33.12 32.21 21.65
N LEU A 266 -31.91 31.71 21.36
CA LEU A 266 -31.02 31.23 22.41
C LEU A 266 -29.88 32.23 22.66
N VAL A 267 -29.84 32.74 23.89
CA VAL A 267 -28.68 33.46 24.41
C VAL A 267 -27.64 32.41 24.79
N LEU A 268 -26.50 32.42 24.10
CA LEU A 268 -25.36 31.60 24.50
C LEU A 268 -24.80 32.13 25.82
N GLN A 269 -25.01 31.39 26.91
CA GLN A 269 -24.32 31.63 28.17
C GLN A 269 -23.25 30.55 28.30
N GLY A 270 -21.99 30.94 28.17
CA GLY A 270 -20.85 30.02 28.32
C GLY A 270 -20.79 29.47 29.74
N GLY A 271 -21.40 28.31 29.98
CA GLY A 271 -21.37 27.60 31.25
C GLY A 271 -20.22 26.59 31.28
N ARG A 272 -19.29 26.79 32.22
CA ARG A 272 -18.32 25.76 32.63
C ARG A 272 -19.07 24.71 33.46
N SER A 273 -18.94 23.45 33.09
CA SER A 273 -19.05 22.29 34.00
C SER A 273 -18.06 21.23 33.54
#